data_AF-K1T3F2-F1
#
_entry.id   AF-K1T3F2-F1
#
_cell.length_a   1.000
_cell.length_b   1.000
_cell.length_c   1.000
_cell.angle_alpha   90.00
_cell.angle_beta   90.00
_cell.angle_gamma   90.00
#
_symmetry.space_group_name_H-M   'P 1'
#
loop_
_entity.id
_entity.type
_entity.pdbx_description
1 polymer ?
#
loop_
_entity_poly.entity_id
_entity_poly.type
_entity_poly.pdbx_seq_one_letter_code
_entity_poly.pdbx_strand_id
1 'polypeptide(L)' 'MKNTKKKNGAAAKGKGRAALSAQQTIPYLSMHPDGVCKLPGGLYTKTVEYEDINYSVASTEDQTA' A
#
# COMPACT_ATOMS: atom_id res chain seq x y z
N MET A 1 -34.38 39.52 -25.95
CA MET A 1 -32.96 39.60 -25.52
C MET A 1 -32.30 38.25 -25.77
N LYS A 2 -31.08 38.22 -26.32
CA LYS A 2 -30.45 37.04 -26.93
C LYS A 2 -29.80 36.14 -25.86
N ASN A 3 -30.18 34.86 -25.79
CA ASN A 3 -29.56 33.83 -24.94
C ASN A 3 -28.15 33.48 -25.45
N THR A 4 -27.12 33.71 -24.64
CA THR A 4 -25.73 33.33 -24.95
C THR A 4 -25.36 32.06 -24.18
N LYS A 5 -25.33 30.94 -24.90
CA LYS A 5 -24.84 29.62 -24.46
C LYS A 5 -23.31 29.71 -24.25
N LYS A 6 -22.84 29.67 -23.00
CA LYS A 6 -21.40 29.67 -22.68
C LYS A 6 -20.82 28.28 -22.94
N LYS A 7 -19.78 28.21 -23.79
CA LYS A 7 -19.09 26.99 -24.23
C LYS A 7 -18.24 26.40 -23.08
N ASN A 8 -18.28 25.08 -22.96
CA ASN A 8 -17.46 24.28 -22.05
C ASN A 8 -15.97 24.45 -22.37
N GLY A 9 -15.23 25.13 -21.50
CA GLY A 9 -13.77 25.21 -21.56
C GLY A 9 -13.15 23.93 -21.01
N ALA A 10 -12.33 23.27 -21.84
CA ALA A 10 -11.60 22.06 -21.49
C ALA A 10 -10.75 22.27 -20.22
N ALA A 11 -11.03 21.48 -19.18
CA ALA A 11 -10.25 21.47 -17.95
C ALA A 11 -8.86 20.85 -18.22
N ALA A 12 -7.85 21.49 -17.65
CA ALA A 12 -6.43 21.32 -17.91
C ALA A 12 -5.89 19.88 -17.78
N LYS A 13 -4.91 19.57 -18.65
CA LYS A 13 -3.97 18.43 -18.59
C LYS A 13 -3.65 18.05 -17.13
N GLY A 14 -4.14 16.87 -16.71
CA GLY A 14 -3.81 16.28 -15.42
C GLY A 14 -2.30 16.05 -15.32
N LYS A 15 -1.67 16.68 -14.32
CA LYS A 15 -0.31 16.37 -13.89
C LYS A 15 -0.26 14.86 -13.60
N GLY A 16 0.66 14.14 -14.24
CA GLY A 16 0.80 12.70 -14.12
C GLY A 16 0.78 12.29 -12.64
N ARG A 17 -0.29 11.61 -12.23
CA ARG A 17 -0.35 10.98 -10.91
C ARG A 17 0.78 9.96 -10.87
N ALA A 18 1.75 10.17 -9.98
CA ALA A 18 2.71 9.13 -9.64
C ALA A 18 1.93 7.84 -9.35
N ALA A 19 2.44 6.71 -9.83
CA ALA A 19 1.84 5.41 -9.54
C ALA A 19 1.69 5.27 -8.03
N LEU A 20 0.49 4.92 -7.57
CA LEU A 20 0.21 4.78 -6.15
C LEU A 20 1.13 3.69 -5.60
N SER A 21 1.89 3.99 -4.54
CA SER A 21 2.75 2.98 -3.93
C SER A 21 1.89 1.88 -3.31
N ALA A 22 2.45 0.67 -3.14
CA ALA A 22 1.73 -0.41 -2.46
C ALA A 22 1.22 0.03 -1.08
N GLN A 23 2.00 0.84 -0.37
CA GLN A 23 1.62 1.45 0.92
C GLN A 23 0.40 2.38 0.81
N GLN A 24 0.18 3.01 -0.35
CA GLN A 24 -1.02 3.81 -0.64
C GLN A 24 -2.24 2.97 -1.03
N THR A 25 -2.06 1.67 -1.29
CA THR A 25 -3.13 0.75 -1.69
C THR A 25 -3.61 -0.19 -0.59
N ILE A 26 -2.90 -0.28 0.55
CA ILE A 26 -3.32 -1.13 1.68
C ILE A 26 -4.54 -0.48 2.35
N PRO A 27 -5.73 -1.11 2.34
CA PRO A 27 -6.92 -0.55 2.94
C PRO A 27 -6.89 -0.74 4.46
N TYR A 28 -6.30 0.21 5.18
CA TYR A 28 -6.38 0.30 6.64
C TYR A 28 -7.24 1.50 7.06
N LEU A 29 -7.89 1.39 8.22
CA LEU A 29 -8.65 2.47 8.87
C LEU A 29 -7.72 3.48 9.55
N SER A 30 -6.69 2.98 10.24
CA SER A 30 -5.66 3.79 10.89
C SER A 30 -4.35 3.03 11.00
N MET A 31 -3.23 3.72 10.83
CA MET A 31 -1.90 3.23 11.16
C MET A 31 -1.46 3.87 12.48
N HIS A 32 -1.08 3.05 13.44
CA HIS A 32 -0.57 3.50 14.73
C HIS A 32 0.92 3.87 14.62
N PRO A 33 1.44 4.75 15.51
CA PRO A 33 2.85 5.16 15.48
C PRO A 33 3.87 4.02 15.60
N ASP A 34 3.44 2.88 16.16
CA ASP A 34 4.25 1.66 16.32
C ASP A 34 4.21 0.72 15.10
N GLY A 35 3.57 1.16 14.01
CA GLY A 35 3.47 0.42 12.75
C GLY A 35 2.30 -0.57 12.68
N VAL A 36 1.46 -0.66 13.72
CA VAL A 36 0.26 -1.51 13.68
C VAL A 36 -0.81 -0.88 12.79
N CYS A 37 -1.38 -1.65 11.88
CA CYS A 37 -2.50 -1.23 11.04
C CYS A 37 -3.81 -1.78 11.57
N LYS A 38 -4.83 -0.92 11.71
CA LYS A 38 -6.21 -1.32 11.99
C LYS A 38 -6.94 -1.52 10.67
N LEU A 39 -7.56 -2.67 10.48
CA LEU A 39 -8.39 -2.99 9.32
C LEU A 39 -9.89 -2.96 9.70
N PRO A 40 -10.80 -2.95 8.70
CA PRO A 40 -12.22 -3.19 8.93
C PRO A 40 -12.49 -4.50 9.66
N GLY A 41 -13.62 -4.58 10.37
CA GLY A 41 -14.01 -5.80 11.10
C GLY A 41 -13.30 -6.01 12.44
N GLY A 42 -12.58 -4.99 12.94
CA GLY A 42 -11.88 -5.08 14.23
C GLY A 42 -10.57 -5.89 14.15
N LEU A 43 -10.05 -6.11 12.94
CA LEU A 43 -8.78 -6.79 12.71
C LEU A 43 -7.60 -5.82 12.83
N TYR A 44 -6.48 -6.34 13.31
CA TYR A 44 -5.23 -5.59 13.45
C TYR A 44 -4.08 -6.39 12.84
N THR A 45 -3.19 -5.73 12.10
CA THR A 45 -2.05 -6.35 11.44
C THR A 45 -0.74 -5.66 11.81
N LYS A 46 0.32 -6.44 11.97
CA LYS A 46 1.69 -5.98 12.17
C LYS A 46 2.60 -6.93 11.40
N THR A 47 3.42 -6.39 10.50
CA THR A 47 4.47 -7.17 9.85
C THR A 47 5.64 -7.30 10.83
N VAL A 48 6.10 -8.52 11.05
CA VAL A 48 7.28 -8.81 11.86
C VAL A 48 8.25 -9.57 10.96
N GLU A 49 9.44 -9.03 10.82
CA GLU A 49 10.55 -9.72 10.18
C GLU A 49 11.19 -10.65 11.21
N TYR A 50 11.36 -11.92 10.84
CA TYR A 50 12.03 -12.92 11.66
C TYR A 50 13.30 -13.35 10.94
N GLU A 51 14.40 -13.39 11.67
CA GLU A 51 15.63 -14.06 11.23
C GLU A 51 15.60 -15.51 11.75
N ASP A 52 15.92 -16.46 10.87
CA ASP A 52 16.01 -17.87 11.24
C ASP A 52 17.49 -18.30 11.31
N ILE A 53 17.93 -18.59 12.54
CA ILE A 53 19.28 -19.05 12.82
C ILE A 53 19.50 -20.46 12.25
N ASN A 54 18.48 -21.33 12.31
CA ASN A 54 18.62 -22.72 11.91
C ASN A 54 18.85 -22.85 10.40
N TYR A 55 18.20 -22.03 9.57
CA TYR A 55 18.51 -21.98 8.14
C TYR A 55 19.87 -21.36 7.83
N SER A 56 20.37 -20.48 8.70
CA SER A 56 21.69 -19.84 8.53
C SER A 56 22.85 -20.78 8.88
N VAL A 57 22.64 -21.73 9.80
CA VAL A 57 23.65 -22.72 10.23
C VAL A 57 23.43 -24.10 9.61
N ALA A 58 22.33 -24.32 8.88
CA ALA A 58 22.06 -25.57 8.19
C ALA A 58 23.18 -25.86 7.17
N SER A 59 23.99 -26.87 7.49
CA SER A 59 24.97 -27.44 6.57
C SER A 59 24.28 -28.03 5.34
N THR A 60 24.98 -28.08 4.21
CA THR A 60 24.46 -28.62 2.93
C THR A 60 23.96 -30.07 3.00
N GLU A 61 24.31 -30.80 4.05
CA GLU A 61 23.89 -32.19 4.31
C GLU A 61 22.39 -32.30 4.68
N ASP A 62 21.78 -31.26 5.27
CA ASP A 62 20.35 -31.25 5.64
C ASP A 62 19.43 -30.80 4.47
N GLN A 63 19.99 -30.41 3.32
CA GLN A 63 19.25 -29.89 2.16
C GLN A 63 18.78 -30.96 1.18
N THR A 64 19.10 -32.25 1.41
CA THR A 64 18.65 -33.36 0.55
C THR A 64 17.63 -34.23 1.27
N ALA A 65 16.35 -34.01 0.95
CA ALA A 65 15.24 -34.93 1.23
C ALA A 65 15.03 -35.90 0.06
#